data_AF-A0A564SVI1-F1
#
_entry.id   AF-A0A564SVI1-F1
#
_cell.length_a   1.000
_cell.length_b   1.000
_cell.length_c   1.000
_cell.angle_alpha   90.00
_cell.angle_beta   90.00
_cell.angle_gamma   90.00
#
_symmetry.space_group_name_H-M   'P 1'
#
loop_
_entity.id
_entity.type
_entity.pdbx_description
1 polymer ?
#
loop_
_entity_poly.entity_id
_entity_poly.type
_entity_poly.pdbx_seq_one_letter_code
_entity_poly.pdbx_strand_id
1 'polypeptide(L)' 'MNWNELWMTVFGTTHWLGLDLGFWVSMAVVALIVVAMNAVFWGMKPQKKPADQPKTA' A
#
# COMPACT_ATOMS: atom_id res chain seq x y z
N MET A 1 -13.24 -12.56 22.18
CA MET A 1 -13.86 -12.28 20.87
C MET A 1 -13.06 -13.06 19.85
N ASN A 2 -13.64 -14.08 19.23
CA ASN A 2 -12.90 -15.01 18.38
C ASN A 2 -12.43 -14.27 17.13
N TRP A 3 -11.11 -14.25 16.91
CA TRP A 3 -10.51 -13.72 15.69
C TRP A 3 -11.13 -14.35 14.43
N ASN A 4 -11.51 -15.62 14.52
CA ASN A 4 -12.22 -16.35 13.47
C ASN A 4 -13.61 -15.75 13.14
N GLU A 5 -14.40 -15.37 14.15
CA GLU A 5 -15.70 -14.71 13.93
C GLU A 5 -15.53 -13.33 13.28
N LEU A 6 -14.45 -12.62 13.60
CA LEU A 6 -14.17 -11.31 13.04
C LEU A 6 -13.83 -11.41 11.55
N TRP A 7 -13.04 -12.41 11.15
CA TRP A 7 -12.81 -12.73 9.74
C TRP A 7 -14.07 -13.21 9.02
N MET A 8 -14.86 -14.09 9.64
CA MET A 8 -16.13 -14.56 9.06
C MET A 8 -17.17 -13.44 8.93
N THR A 9 -17.16 -12.44 9.81
CA THR A 9 -18.04 -11.27 9.69
C THR A 9 -17.54 -10.33 8.59
N VAL A 10 -16.22 -10.08 8.51
CA VAL A 10 -15.65 -9.17 7.49
C VAL A 10 -15.74 -9.77 6.07
N PHE A 11 -15.56 -11.08 5.92
CA PHE A 11 -15.58 -11.79 4.63
C PHE A 11 -16.91 -12.51 4.32
N GLY A 12 -17.76 -12.73 5.32
CA GLY A 12 -19.06 -13.40 5.16
C GLY A 12 -20.25 -12.44 5.11
N THR A 13 -20.10 -11.18 5.57
CA THR A 13 -21.15 -10.14 5.49
C THR A 13 -20.89 -9.14 4.35
N THR A 14 -20.29 -9.61 3.26
CA THR A 14 -19.81 -8.77 2.14
C THR A 14 -20.93 -8.21 1.26
N HIS A 15 -22.19 -8.56 1.51
CA HIS A 15 -23.32 -8.15 0.68
C HIS A 15 -24.34 -7.34 1.50
N TRP A 16 -24.01 -6.08 1.80
CA TRP A 16 -24.96 -5.19 2.47
C TRP A 16 -25.58 -4.14 1.54
N LEU A 17 -24.92 -3.78 0.42
CA LEU A 17 -25.39 -2.72 -0.49
C LEU A 17 -24.93 -2.87 -1.96
N GLY A 18 -24.58 -4.08 -2.42
CA GLY A 18 -24.10 -4.30 -3.81
C GLY A 18 -22.74 -3.66 -4.14
N LEU A 19 -22.09 -3.03 -3.16
CA LEU A 19 -20.70 -2.58 -3.18
C LEU A 19 -19.92 -3.48 -2.24
N ASP A 20 -19.10 -4.38 -2.80
CA ASP A 20 -18.25 -5.29 -2.04
C ASP A 20 -17.42 -4.53 -0.99
N LEU A 21 -17.60 -4.85 0.29
CA LEU A 21 -16.73 -4.33 1.35
C LEU A 21 -15.28 -4.72 1.08
N GLY A 22 -15.06 -5.89 0.46
CA GLY A 22 -13.76 -6.31 -0.05
C GLY A 22 -13.19 -5.38 -1.12
N PHE A 23 -14.03 -4.82 -2.00
CA PHE A 23 -13.60 -3.82 -2.97
C PHE A 23 -13.16 -2.53 -2.27
N TRP A 24 -13.94 -2.02 -1.33
CA TRP A 24 -13.57 -0.84 -0.54
C TRP A 24 -12.29 -1.03 0.27
N VAL A 25 -12.12 -2.19 0.91
CA VAL A 25 -10.89 -2.55 1.64
C VAL A 25 -9.71 -2.62 0.67
N SER A 26 -9.87 -3.24 -0.50
CA SER A 26 -8.81 -3.28 -1.52
C SER A 26 -8.44 -1.88 -2.02
N MET A 27 -9.41 -1.00 -2.28
CA MET A 27 -9.20 0.38 -2.69
C MET A 27 -8.48 1.18 -1.61
N ALA A 28 -8.86 1.01 -0.34
CA ALA A 28 -8.18 1.65 0.78
C ALA A 28 -6.73 1.18 0.91
N VAL A 29 -6.47 -0.13 0.78
CA VAL A 29 -5.10 -0.69 0.83
C VAL A 29 -4.24 -0.13 -0.32
N VAL A 30 -4.77 -0.09 -1.55
CA VAL A 30 -4.05 0.45 -2.71
C VAL A 30 -3.74 1.93 -2.50
N ALA A 31 -4.70 2.74 -2.05
CA ALA A 31 -4.48 4.15 -1.75
C ALA A 31 -3.39 4.35 -0.68
N LEU A 32 -3.40 3.53 0.37
CA LEU A 32 -2.41 3.57 1.44
C LEU A 32 -1.00 3.24 0.90
N ILE A 33 -0.87 2.23 0.04
CA ILE A 33 0.41 1.87 -0.61
C ILE A 33 0.92 3.03 -1.48
N VAL A 34 0.06 3.68 -2.26
CA VAL A 34 0.45 4.83 -3.10
C VAL A 34 0.95 5.99 -2.24
N VAL A 35 0.25 6.31 -1.14
CA VAL A 35 0.68 7.35 -0.20
C VAL A 35 2.01 6.97 0.46
N ALA A 36 2.19 5.71 0.85
CA ALA A 36 3.43 5.24 1.44
C ALA A 36 4.59 5.35 0.44
N MET A 37 4.41 4.91 -0.80
CA MET A 37 5.40 5.08 -1.86
C MET A 37 5.70 6.56 -2.10
N ASN A 38 4.69 7.42 -2.18
CA ASN A 38 4.86 8.85 -2.36
C ASN A 38 5.66 9.48 -1.20
N ALA A 39 5.34 9.14 0.04
CA ALA A 39 6.07 9.59 1.22
C ALA A 39 7.53 9.08 1.24
N VAL A 40 7.76 7.82 0.83
CA VAL A 40 9.11 7.27 0.65
C VAL A 40 9.86 8.02 -0.44
N PHE A 41 9.22 8.33 -1.57
CA PHE A 41 9.79 9.15 -2.64
C PHE A 41 10.14 10.57 -2.17
N TRP A 42 9.37 11.13 -1.23
CA TRP A 42 9.66 12.43 -0.62
C TRP A 42 10.80 12.38 0.41
N GLY A 43 10.90 11.28 1.16
CA GLY A 43 11.93 11.06 2.17
C GLY A 43 13.26 10.57 1.60
N MET A 44 13.24 9.86 0.46
CA MET A 44 14.43 9.47 -0.27
C MET A 44 15.00 10.68 -0.99
N LYS A 45 16.00 11.31 -0.37
CA LYS A 45 16.86 12.28 -1.04
C LYS A 45 17.38 11.62 -2.33
N PRO A 46 17.32 12.30 -3.48
CA PRO A 46 17.76 11.72 -4.75
C PRO A 46 19.15 11.13 -4.54
N GLN A 47 19.29 9.83 -4.82
CA GLN A 47 20.58 9.16 -4.84
C GLN A 47 21.51 10.03 -5.67
N LYS A 48 22.53 10.60 -5.02
CA LYS A 48 23.65 11.21 -5.73
C LYS A 48 24.22 10.08 -6.57
N LYS A 49 23.92 10.11 -7.86
CA LYS A 49 24.55 9.26 -8.86
C LYS A 49 26.06 9.35 -8.59
N PRO A 50 26.79 8.25 -8.35
CA PRO A 50 28.24 8.29 -8.39
C PRO A 50 28.63 8.50 -9.85
N ALA A 51 28.50 9.74 -10.31
CA ALA A 51 29.04 10.25 -11.55
C ALA A 51 30.22 11.14 -11.17
N ASP A 52 31.21 10.59 -10.47
CA ASP A 52 32.54 11.19 -10.26
C ASP A 52 33.57 10.10 -9.96
N GLN A 53 33.63 9.10 -10.84
CA GLN A 53 34.90 8.41 -11.10
C GLN A 53 35.27 8.80 -12.53
N PRO A 54 36.12 9.84 -12.73
CA PRO A 54 36.80 10.01 -13.99
C PRO A 54 37.61 8.73 -14.21
N LYS A 55 37.35 8.02 -15.31
CA LYS A 55 38.24 6.99 -15.80
C LYS A 55 39.56 7.68 -16.15
N THR A 56 40.52 7.70 -15.23
CA THR A 56 41.90 8.03 -15.55
C THR A 56 42.56 6.79 -16.13
N ALA A 57 43.19 7.01 -17.29
CA ALA A 57 43.83 6.04 -18.16
C ALA A 57 44.97 5.24 -17.52
#